data_AF-A0ABC8T7W5-F1
#
_entry.id   AF-A0ABC8T7W5-F1
#
_cell.length_a   1.000
_cell.length_b   1.000
_cell.length_c   1.000
_cell.angle_alpha   90.00
_cell.angle_beta   90.00
_cell.angle_gamma   90.00
#
_symmetry.space_group_name_H-M   'P 1'
#
loop_
_entity.id
_entity.type
_entity.pdbx_description
1 polymer ?
#
loop_
_entity_poly.entity_id
_entity_poly.type
_entity_poly.pdbx_seq_one_letter_code
_entity_poly.pdbx_strand_id
1 'polypeptide(L)'
;MQKTSSQAVVDLLDVGKKIKKTPLMVGNCTGFAVNNMFFPYSQAAILLVEHGTNTIDKAVTKFGMPMGSFRLCALIGFGVAIVTWGLIISVKEPIN
;
A
#
# COMPACT_ATOMS: atom_id res chain seq x y z
N MET A 1 -10.33 -16.11 -1.13
CA MET A 1 -11.22 -16.37 0.01
C MET A 1 -12.01 -17.68 -0.10
N GLN A 2 -11.93 -18.42 -1.20
CA GLN A 2 -12.77 -19.62 -1.43
C GLN A 2 -12.54 -20.80 -0.45
N LYS A 3 -11.50 -20.77 0.39
CA LYS A 3 -11.15 -21.85 1.33
C LYS A 3 -11.11 -21.43 2.80
N THR A 4 -11.46 -20.18 3.14
CA THR A 4 -11.39 -19.69 4.53
C THR A 4 -12.74 -19.91 5.21
N SER A 5 -12.77 -20.64 6.33
CA SER A 5 -13.99 -20.85 7.13
C SER A 5 -14.46 -19.54 7.78
N SER A 6 -15.77 -19.33 7.84
CA SER A 6 -16.39 -18.17 8.50
C SER A 6 -15.96 -18.04 9.97
N GLN A 7 -15.77 -19.16 10.67
CA GLN A 7 -15.32 -19.16 12.07
C GLN A 7 -13.92 -18.55 12.20
N ALA A 8 -12.99 -18.95 11.32
CA ALA A 8 -11.61 -18.44 11.34
C ALA A 8 -11.55 -16.92 11.11
N VAL A 9 -12.47 -16.38 10.30
CA VAL A 9 -12.55 -14.94 10.06
C VAL A 9 -13.01 -14.22 11.34
N VAL A 10 -14.05 -14.71 12.00
CA VAL A 10 -14.56 -14.12 13.25
C VAL A 10 -13.50 -14.15 14.35
N ASP A 11 -12.82 -15.29 14.52
CA ASP A 11 -11.76 -15.44 15.53
C ASP A 11 -10.62 -14.44 15.30
N LEU A 12 -10.20 -14.24 14.05
CA LEU A 12 -9.16 -13.27 13.69
C LEU A 12 -9.61 -11.82 13.92
N LEU A 13 -10.87 -11.49 13.65
CA LEU A 13 -11.43 -10.16 13.96
C LEU A 13 -11.41 -9.91 15.48
N ASP A 14 -11.74 -10.91 16.28
CA ASP A 14 -11.73 -10.77 17.74
C ASP A 14 -10.32 -10.70 18.32
N VAL A 15 -9.36 -11.45 17.77
CA VAL A 15 -7.94 -11.29 18.10
C VAL A 15 -7.46 -9.87 17.78
N GLY A 16 -7.82 -9.35 16.60
CA GLY A 16 -7.50 -7.98 16.18
C GLY A 16 -8.02 -6.92 17.16
N LYS A 17 -9.27 -7.08 17.62
CA LYS A 17 -9.85 -6.20 18.65
C LYS A 17 -9.14 -6.32 20.00
N LYS A 18 -8.78 -7.54 20.43
CA LYS A 18 -8.05 -7.77 21.69
C LYS A 18 -6.69 -7.08 21.73
N ILE A 19 -5.97 -7.03 20.61
CA ILE A 19 -4.70 -6.29 20.49
C ILE A 19 -4.90 -4.78 20.26
N LYS A 20 -6.13 -4.26 20.44
CA LYS A 20 -6.51 -2.85 20.23
C LYS A 20 -6.19 -2.35 18.81
N LYS A 21 -6.27 -3.24 17.81
CA LYS A 21 -6.20 -2.88 16.39
C LYS A 21 -7.62 -2.86 15.80
N THR A 22 -7.78 -2.17 14.68
CA THR A 22 -9.03 -2.15 13.90
C THR A 22 -8.89 -3.11 12.72
N PRO A 23 -9.31 -4.38 12.85
CA PRO A 23 -9.21 -5.32 11.75
C PRO A 23 -10.24 -4.98 10.67
N LEU A 24 -9.82 -4.99 9.41
CA LEU A 24 -10.68 -4.73 8.26
C LEU A 24 -10.69 -5.96 7.34
N MET A 25 -11.88 -6.40 6.96
CA MET A 25 -12.02 -7.46 5.97
C MET A 25 -11.85 -6.87 4.57
N VAL A 26 -10.86 -7.38 3.83
CA VAL A 26 -10.54 -6.93 2.47
C VAL A 26 -10.50 -8.12 1.53
N GLY A 27 -10.89 -7.91 0.28
CA GLY A 27 -10.77 -8.92 -0.76
C GLY A 27 -9.31 -9.37 -0.95
N ASN A 28 -9.13 -10.62 -1.36
CA ASN A 28 -7.81 -11.14 -1.68
C ASN A 28 -7.38 -10.66 -3.07
N CYS A 29 -6.49 -9.67 -3.12
CA CYS A 29 -5.89 -9.14 -4.33
C CYS A 29 -4.42 -8.79 -4.06
N THR A 30 -3.61 -8.68 -5.11
CA THR A 30 -2.19 -8.32 -4.97
C THR A 30 -2.05 -6.97 -4.30
N GLY A 31 -1.36 -6.94 -3.15
CA GLY A 31 -1.23 -5.73 -2.34
C GLY A 31 -2.44 -5.40 -1.45
N PHE A 32 -3.45 -6.26 -1.37
CA PHE A 32 -4.67 -6.05 -0.58
C PHE A 32 -5.27 -4.66 -0.84
N ALA A 33 -5.89 -4.01 0.16
CA ALA A 33 -6.44 -2.67 -0.02
C ALA A 33 -5.37 -1.56 0.05
N VAL A 34 -4.54 -1.58 1.09
CA VAL A 34 -3.64 -0.46 1.41
C VAL A 34 -2.50 -0.33 0.40
N ASN A 35 -1.77 -1.43 0.16
CA ASN A 35 -0.62 -1.42 -0.73
C ASN A 35 -1.10 -1.08 -2.15
N ASN A 36 -2.20 -1.71 -2.60
CA ASN A 36 -2.79 -1.46 -3.91
C ASN A 36 -3.17 0.01 -4.14
N MET A 37 -3.65 0.74 -3.12
CA MET A 37 -3.89 2.18 -3.22
C MET A 37 -2.59 3.00 -3.16
N PHE A 38 -1.59 2.51 -2.43
CA PHE A 38 -0.33 3.22 -2.21
C PHE A 38 0.60 3.26 -3.44
N PHE A 39 0.64 2.22 -4.27
CA PHE A 39 1.47 2.22 -5.49
C PHE A 39 1.09 3.29 -6.51
N PRO A 40 -0.18 3.42 -6.96
CA PRO A 40 -0.52 4.44 -7.94
C PRO A 40 -0.28 5.85 -7.38
N TYR A 41 -0.48 6.05 -6.07
CA TYR A 41 -0.11 7.29 -5.38
C TYR A 41 1.41 7.57 -5.48
N SER A 42 2.24 6.57 -5.18
CA SER A 42 3.70 6.69 -5.28
C SER A 42 4.18 6.86 -6.72
N GLN A 43 3.52 6.20 -7.67
CA GLN A 43 3.80 6.31 -9.11
C GLN A 43 3.51 7.72 -9.61
N ALA A 44 2.37 8.29 -9.23
CA ALA A 44 2.04 9.67 -9.56
C ALA A 44 3.08 10.65 -8.99
N ALA A 45 3.57 10.41 -7.76
CA ALA A 45 4.65 11.22 -7.19
C ALA A 45 5.95 11.12 -8.03
N ILE A 46 6.33 9.93 -8.49
CA ILE A 46 7.50 9.74 -9.37
C ILE A 46 7.32 10.48 -10.70
N LEU A 47 6.18 10.32 -11.36
CA LEU A 47 5.86 11.01 -12.62
C LEU A 47 5.93 12.54 -12.46
N LEU A 48 5.45 13.08 -11.35
CA LEU A 48 5.53 14.53 -11.09
C LEU A 48 6.97 15.02 -10.92
N VAL A 49 7.87 14.21 -10.36
CA VAL A 49 9.31 14.52 -10.30
C VAL A 49 9.93 14.49 -11.68
N GLU A 50 9.58 13.53 -12.53
CA GLU A 50 10.05 13.46 -13.92
C GLU A 50 9.64 14.70 -14.73
N HIS A 51 8.48 15.29 -14.42
CA HIS A 51 8.02 16.56 -15.01
C HIS A 51 8.64 17.82 -14.34
N GLY A 52 9.60 17.65 -13.43
CA GLY A 52 10.38 18.74 -12.82
C GLY A 52 9.82 19.29 -11.50
N THR A 53 8.80 18.65 -10.90
CA THR A 53 8.25 19.11 -9.62
C THR A 53 8.97 18.45 -8.44
N ASN A 54 9.69 19.24 -7.63
CA ASN A 54 10.44 18.75 -6.46
C ASN A 54 9.75 19.02 -5.10
N THR A 55 8.56 19.64 -5.10
CA THR A 55 7.84 20.06 -3.88
C THR A 55 6.71 19.11 -3.47
N ILE A 56 6.64 17.91 -4.05
CA ILE A 56 5.52 16.97 -3.87
C ILE A 56 5.34 16.57 -2.41
N ASP A 57 6.43 16.23 -1.70
CA ASP A 57 6.35 15.85 -0.28
C ASP A 57 5.74 16.97 0.59
N LYS A 58 6.07 18.23 0.29
CA LYS A 58 5.48 19.40 0.99
C LYS A 58 4.01 19.59 0.62
N ALA A 59 3.66 19.43 -0.65
CA ALA A 59 2.30 19.56 -1.14
C ALA A 59 1.39 18.48 -0.52
N VAL A 60 1.85 17.23 -0.46
CA VAL A 60 1.09 16.12 0.12
C VAL A 60 0.97 16.24 1.64
N THR A 61 2.01 16.70 2.33
CA THR A 61 1.91 16.99 3.76
C THR A 61 0.92 18.14 4.04
N LYS A 62 0.92 19.19 3.21
CA LYS A 62 -0.07 20.28 3.29
C LYS A 62 -1.50 19.82 2.99
N PHE A 63 -1.65 18.82 2.12
CA PHE A 63 -2.95 18.18 1.85
C PHE A 63 -3.51 17.41 3.05
N GLY A 64 -2.67 17.07 4.04
CA GLY A 64 -3.09 16.42 5.28
C GLY A 64 -2.57 15.00 5.45
N MET A 65 -1.73 14.50 4.52
CA MET A 65 -1.04 13.23 4.72
C MET A 65 0.05 13.39 5.79
N PRO A 66 0.25 12.39 6.66
CA PRO A 66 1.22 12.48 7.74
C PRO A 66 2.68 12.57 7.26
N MET A 67 2.94 12.09 6.04
CA MET A 67 4.28 12.06 5.45
C MET A 67 4.22 12.08 3.93
N GLY A 68 5.17 12.77 3.31
CA GLY A 68 5.37 12.74 1.86
C GLY A 68 5.82 11.37 1.36
N SER A 69 5.52 11.07 0.09
CA SER A 69 5.79 9.76 -0.51
C SER A 69 7.27 9.42 -0.56
N PHE A 70 8.13 10.39 -0.87
CA PHE A 70 9.57 10.14 -1.00
C PHE A 70 10.23 9.91 0.36
N ARG A 71 9.86 10.75 1.34
CA ARG A 71 10.32 10.56 2.72
C ARG A 71 9.86 9.23 3.31
N LEU A 72 8.65 8.78 2.98
CA LEU A 72 8.14 7.47 3.38
C LEU A 72 8.94 6.33 2.74
N CYS A 73 9.21 6.40 1.43
CA CYS A 73 10.05 5.41 0.74
C CYS A 73 11.47 5.33 1.32
N ALA A 74 12.06 6.47 1.69
CA ALA A 74 13.38 6.51 2.31
C ALA A 74 13.40 5.84 3.70
N LEU A 75 12.33 5.97 4.49
CA LEU A 75 12.20 5.32 5.80
C LEU A 75 11.97 3.80 5.70
N ILE A 76 11.14 3.37 4.74
CA ILE A 76 10.89 1.94 4.49
C ILE A 76 12.14 1.24 3.94
N GLY A 77 12.94 1.99 3.17
CA GLY A 77 14.13 1.51 2.49
C GLY A 77 13.83 1.14 1.03
N PHE A 78 14.67 1.66 0.13
CA PHE A 78 14.50 1.46 -1.32
C PHE A 78 14.52 -0.01 -1.74
N GLY A 79 15.26 -0.88 -1.04
CA GLY A 79 15.28 -2.32 -1.33
C GLY A 79 13.91 -2.99 -1.19
N VAL A 80 13.18 -2.68 -0.10
CA VAL A 80 11.82 -3.21 0.12
C VAL A 80 10.86 -2.64 -0.92
N ALA A 81 10.99 -1.35 -1.24
CA ALA A 81 10.17 -0.70 -2.25
C ALA A 81 10.33 -1.36 -3.63
N ILE A 82 11.57 -1.60 -4.09
CA ILE A 82 11.86 -2.23 -5.38
C ILE A 82 11.26 -3.64 -5.47
N VAL A 83 11.48 -4.48 -4.45
CA VAL A 83 10.96 -5.86 -4.45
C VAL A 83 9.43 -5.86 -4.49
N THR A 84 8.80 -5.02 -3.68
CA THR A 84 7.34 -4.93 -3.62
C THR A 84 6.76 -4.39 -4.94
N TRP A 85 7.43 -3.41 -5.55
CA TRP A 85 7.05 -2.86 -6.85
C TRP A 85 7.14 -3.91 -7.97
N GLY A 86 8.21 -4.71 -7.97
CA GLY A 86 8.42 -5.79 -8.93
C GLY A 86 7.30 -6.82 -8.88
N LEU A 87 6.92 -7.28 -7.68
CA LEU A 87 5.82 -8.23 -7.49
C LEU A 87 4.49 -7.72 -8.07
N ILE A 88 4.23 -6.42 -7.99
CA ILE A 88 2.97 -5.84 -8.43
C ILE A 88 2.92 -5.66 -9.94
N ILE A 89 4.04 -5.30 -10.55
CA ILE A 89 4.16 -5.31 -12.01
C ILE A 89 3.99 -6.73 -12.53
N SER A 90 4.66 -7.72 -11.94
CA SER A 90 4.59 -9.12 -12.37
C SER A 90 3.18 -9.72 -12.28
N VAL A 91 2.33 -9.24 -11.38
CA VAL A 91 0.93 -9.70 -11.31
C VAL A 91 -0.01 -8.83 -12.18
N LYS A 92 0.44 -7.67 -12.67
CA LYS A 92 -0.34 -6.81 -13.55
C LYS A 92 -0.09 -7.09 -15.04
N GLU A 93 0.93 -7.85 -15.40
CA GLU A 93 0.95 -8.53 -16.71
C GLU A 93 -0.17 -9.57 -16.75
N PRO A 94 -1.18 -9.39 -17.61
CA PRO A 94 -2.26 -10.35 -17.71
C PRO A 94 -1.71 -11.64 -18.32
N ILE A 95 -1.98 -12.73 -17.61
CA ILE A 95 -2.17 -14.05 -18.23
C ILE A 95 -3.15 -13.83 -19.39
N ASN A 96 -2.70 -14.14 -20.60
CA ASN A 96 -3.55 -14.27 -21.80
C ASN A 96 -4.66 -15.30 -21.56
#